data_AF-A0A165MAE3-F1
#
_entry.id   AF-A0A165MAE3-F1
#
_cell.length_a   1.000
_cell.length_b   1.000
_cell.length_c   1.000
_cell.angle_alpha   90.00
_cell.angle_beta   90.00
_cell.angle_gamma   90.00
#
_symmetry.space_group_name_H-M   'P 1'
#
loop_
_entity.id
_entity.type
_entity.pdbx_description
1 polymer ?
#
loop_
_entity_poly.entity_id
_entity_poly.type
_entity_poly.pdbx_seq_one_letter_code
_entity_poly.pdbx_strand_id
1 'polypeptide(L)'
;MADKLRYGKTYWEGLLQGTEVPKTDIDKLHMVFSLIIFLGLSLGKILAFAFTTNIVSIRQRAGTFLTVYKGGRREEWFGPAEVYNIWHEWSPVVQAELHGRIIKPCMERIAVAESDAIIEDKSLKVQLKTLTIAGVRTLLDPVVIASKLRALAPFTHSYLHAFATSPNEYRQKKARKEARSAGNEQGLQSGNDEDESVSERYDSESRSEAEDEDEPGNHSDWRDGYPGFSRNPTIAILVAIMMLAFVRNRATNALALPLGLFFSISGTSSRVLNVLSNIGLSVSVTTIEDLKARISKDAIDLAVALITSGTIFYIIFDNINLYLRKFQERISNRASMIHATNSAVVALPGIEAGALDLNKKLVMRGKRAKARFADIRPTRADGTHMKQAFGCLIGELLVHYTPGSRGWKGRTEMLEAFSKARPTDRPLPVEKTDFRPFGVFECWSTVTAGVMMEVAGQGVLRNRLRTLTSTDRRSRRPEECHRG
;
A
#
# COMPACT_ATOMS: atom_id res chain seq x y z
N MET A 1 -49.28 -27.61 15.05
CA MET A 1 -48.59 -27.41 16.36
C MET A 1 -49.47 -26.49 17.19
N ALA A 2 -49.47 -26.60 18.52
CA ALA A 2 -50.29 -25.71 19.35
C ALA A 2 -49.75 -24.27 19.32
N ASP A 3 -50.62 -23.29 19.05
CA ASP A 3 -50.25 -21.87 19.01
C ASP A 3 -50.17 -21.23 20.40
N LYS A 4 -50.60 -21.96 21.43
CA LYS A 4 -50.68 -21.50 22.82
C LYS A 4 -49.88 -22.40 23.74
N LEU A 5 -49.23 -21.78 24.74
CA LEU A 5 -48.58 -22.49 25.84
C LEU A 5 -49.62 -23.30 26.62
N ARG A 6 -49.42 -24.62 26.70
CA ARG A 6 -50.25 -25.52 27.51
C ARG A 6 -50.19 -25.17 29.00
N TYR A 7 -49.03 -24.71 29.47
CA TYR A 7 -48.78 -24.28 30.85
C TYR A 7 -48.49 -22.77 30.87
N GLY A 8 -49.54 -21.98 30.61
CA GLY A 8 -49.48 -20.51 30.57
C GLY A 8 -49.51 -19.85 31.94
N LYS A 9 -49.61 -18.51 31.96
CA LYS A 9 -49.61 -17.69 33.19
C LYS A 9 -50.65 -18.16 34.22
N THR A 10 -51.88 -18.42 33.78
CA THR A 10 -52.99 -18.87 34.64
C THR A 10 -52.73 -20.21 35.32
N TYR A 11 -52.04 -21.14 34.63
CA TYR A 11 -51.66 -22.43 35.22
C TYR A 11 -50.66 -22.23 36.37
N TRP A 12 -49.63 -21.41 36.15
CA TRP A 12 -48.60 -21.13 37.14
C TRP A 12 -49.12 -20.31 38.32
N GLU A 13 -50.03 -19.35 38.08
CA GLU A 13 -50.68 -18.57 39.16
C GLU A 13 -51.56 -19.45 40.05
N GLY A 14 -52.19 -20.49 39.51
CA GLY A 14 -52.98 -21.44 40.30
C GLY A 14 -52.12 -22.43 41.10
N LEU A 15 -50.95 -22.79 40.58
CA LEU A 15 -50.03 -23.77 41.19
C LEU A 15 -49.15 -23.13 42.28
N LEU A 16 -48.65 -21.92 42.05
CA LEU A 16 -47.78 -21.18 42.96
C LEU A 16 -48.64 -20.27 43.85
N GLN A 17 -49.20 -20.80 44.94
CA GLN A 17 -49.99 -20.01 45.90
C GLN A 17 -49.12 -19.60 47.11
N GLY A 18 -49.20 -18.32 47.51
CA GLY A 18 -48.58 -17.83 48.76
C GLY A 18 -47.09 -17.44 48.64
N THR A 19 -46.27 -17.87 49.61
CA THR A 19 -44.85 -17.47 49.77
C THR A 19 -43.90 -18.06 48.72
N GLU A 20 -44.38 -18.96 47.86
CA GLU A 20 -43.56 -19.72 46.90
C GLU A 20 -43.36 -19.01 45.56
N VAL A 21 -43.95 -17.82 45.36
CA VAL A 21 -43.74 -17.04 44.14
C VAL A 21 -42.31 -16.45 44.14
N PRO A 22 -41.43 -16.83 43.21
CA PRO A 22 -40.06 -16.35 43.18
C PRO A 22 -40.01 -14.83 42.94
N LYS A 23 -39.47 -14.08 43.92
CA LYS A 23 -39.43 -12.62 43.89
C LYS A 23 -38.19 -12.10 43.16
N THR A 24 -37.03 -12.70 43.42
CA THR A 24 -35.76 -12.30 42.79
C THR A 24 -35.56 -13.02 41.46
N ASP A 25 -34.75 -12.46 40.56
CA ASP A 25 -34.42 -13.12 39.30
C ASP A 25 -33.62 -14.41 39.51
N ILE A 26 -32.83 -14.47 40.59
CA ILE A 26 -32.12 -15.68 41.01
C ILE A 26 -33.12 -16.77 41.38
N ASP A 27 -34.14 -16.47 42.19
CA ASP A 27 -35.18 -17.45 42.57
C ASP A 27 -35.92 -17.97 41.33
N LYS A 28 -36.22 -17.09 40.36
CA LYS A 28 -36.86 -17.49 39.10
C LYS A 28 -35.97 -18.44 38.31
N LEU A 29 -34.66 -18.17 38.23
CA LEU A 29 -33.71 -19.06 37.57
C LEU A 29 -33.62 -20.41 38.30
N HIS A 30 -33.53 -20.43 39.63
CA HIS A 30 -33.54 -21.67 40.41
C HIS A 30 -34.80 -22.49 40.15
N MET A 31 -35.98 -21.86 40.16
CA MET A 31 -37.23 -22.56 39.84
C MET A 31 -37.20 -23.17 38.43
N VAL A 32 -36.72 -22.42 37.44
CA VAL A 32 -36.59 -22.91 36.06
C VAL A 32 -35.64 -24.11 35.99
N PHE A 33 -34.44 -24.03 36.57
CA PHE A 33 -33.49 -25.14 36.53
C PHE A 33 -33.96 -26.37 37.33
N SER A 34 -34.60 -26.18 38.48
CA SER A 34 -35.21 -27.27 39.24
C SER A 34 -36.28 -28.00 38.42
N LEU A 35 -37.11 -27.26 37.68
CA LEU A 35 -38.12 -27.85 36.80
C LEU A 35 -37.48 -28.61 35.63
N ILE A 36 -36.40 -28.09 35.05
CA ILE A 36 -35.65 -28.75 33.97
C ILE A 36 -35.09 -30.09 34.45
N ILE A 37 -34.50 -30.11 35.65
CA ILE A 37 -33.96 -31.32 36.28
C ILE A 37 -35.08 -32.32 36.57
N PHE A 38 -36.18 -31.87 37.19
CA PHE A 38 -37.34 -32.71 37.50
C PHE A 38 -37.95 -33.35 36.25
N LEU A 39 -38.02 -32.61 35.14
CA LEU A 39 -38.55 -33.10 33.86
C LEU A 39 -37.54 -33.92 33.03
N GLY A 40 -36.28 -34.02 33.45
CA GLY A 40 -35.24 -34.72 32.70
C GLY A 40 -34.94 -34.11 31.32
N LEU A 41 -35.10 -32.79 31.17
CA LEU A 41 -34.85 -32.09 29.91
C LEU A 41 -33.39 -31.64 29.81
N SER A 42 -32.76 -31.83 28.65
CA SER A 42 -31.43 -31.26 28.41
C SER A 42 -31.55 -29.78 28.01
N LEU A 43 -30.56 -28.98 28.41
CA LEU A 43 -30.52 -27.55 28.06
C LEU A 43 -30.58 -27.33 26.54
N GLY A 44 -29.90 -28.20 25.77
CA GLY A 44 -29.94 -28.17 24.30
C GLY A 44 -31.35 -28.35 23.72
N LYS A 45 -32.18 -29.26 24.29
CA LYS A 45 -33.58 -29.45 23.86
C LYS A 45 -34.43 -28.21 24.15
N ILE A 46 -34.18 -27.53 25.27
CA ILE A 46 -34.91 -26.33 25.67
C ILE A 46 -34.55 -25.17 24.75
N LEU A 47 -33.27 -24.95 24.47
CA LEU A 47 -32.81 -23.94 23.53
C LEU A 47 -33.35 -24.22 22.12
N ALA A 48 -33.25 -25.46 21.64
CA ALA A 48 -33.83 -25.86 20.36
C ALA A 48 -35.33 -25.56 20.29
N PHE A 49 -36.10 -25.91 21.32
CA PHE A 49 -37.53 -25.59 21.38
C PHE A 49 -37.77 -24.07 21.39
N ALA A 50 -37.00 -23.30 22.16
CA ALA A 50 -37.15 -21.85 22.24
C ALA A 50 -36.95 -21.15 20.89
N PHE A 51 -36.01 -21.63 20.05
CA PHE A 51 -35.71 -21.05 18.75
C PHE A 51 -36.50 -21.64 17.57
N THR A 52 -37.15 -22.80 17.74
CA THR A 52 -37.91 -23.46 16.65
C THR A 52 -39.42 -23.45 16.85
N THR A 53 -39.92 -23.05 18.02
CA THR A 53 -41.36 -23.04 18.30
C THR A 53 -42.11 -21.92 17.56
N ASN A 54 -43.36 -22.22 17.16
CA ASN A 54 -44.27 -21.24 16.55
C ASN A 54 -45.05 -20.42 17.58
N ILE A 55 -44.89 -20.70 18.89
CA ILE A 55 -45.60 -19.98 19.93
C ILE A 55 -45.07 -18.55 20.05
N VAL A 56 -45.94 -17.57 19.75
CA VAL A 56 -45.59 -16.14 19.63
C VAL A 56 -44.85 -15.61 20.86
N SER A 57 -45.32 -15.94 22.07
CA SER A 57 -44.72 -15.43 23.32
C SER A 57 -43.31 -15.95 23.57
N ILE A 58 -43.00 -17.19 23.17
CA ILE A 58 -41.65 -17.76 23.29
C ILE A 58 -40.76 -17.16 22.21
N ARG A 59 -41.24 -17.10 20.96
CA ARG A 59 -40.52 -16.51 19.84
C ARG A 59 -40.16 -15.04 20.09
N GLN A 60 -41.05 -14.26 20.72
CA GLN A 60 -40.75 -12.89 21.12
C GLN A 60 -39.58 -12.82 22.10
N ARG A 61 -39.56 -13.68 23.14
CA ARG A 61 -38.45 -13.74 24.10
C ARG A 61 -37.15 -14.24 23.48
N ALA A 62 -37.22 -15.24 22.60
CA ALA A 62 -36.07 -15.72 21.84
C ALA A 62 -35.54 -14.63 20.88
N GLY A 63 -36.45 -13.86 20.26
CA GLY A 63 -36.10 -12.70 19.43
C GLY A 63 -35.44 -11.58 20.25
N THR A 64 -35.94 -11.32 21.47
CA THR A 64 -35.29 -10.41 22.42
C THR A 64 -33.85 -10.84 22.67
N PHE A 65 -33.55 -12.13 22.83
CA PHE A 65 -32.17 -12.62 23.01
C PHE A 65 -31.28 -12.38 21.78
N LEU A 66 -31.82 -12.51 20.56
CA LEU A 66 -31.09 -12.30 19.30
C LEU A 66 -30.94 -10.84 18.87
N THR A 67 -31.56 -9.90 19.59
CA THR A 67 -31.52 -8.47 19.24
C THR A 67 -30.27 -7.83 19.84
N VAL A 68 -29.60 -6.96 19.07
CA VAL A 68 -28.48 -6.13 19.58
C VAL A 68 -29.07 -4.91 20.29
N TYR A 69 -28.81 -4.75 21.58
CA TYR A 69 -29.27 -3.62 22.37
C TYR A 69 -28.16 -2.58 22.52
N LYS A 70 -28.38 -1.40 21.95
CA LYS A 70 -27.55 -0.23 22.17
C LYS A 70 -28.12 0.58 23.34
N GLY A 71 -27.71 0.25 24.56
CA GLY A 71 -28.14 0.99 25.75
C GLY A 71 -27.38 2.32 25.88
N GLY A 72 -28.06 3.43 26.16
CA GLY A 72 -27.42 4.76 26.25
C GLY A 72 -26.35 4.94 27.35
N ARG A 73 -26.13 3.93 28.21
CA ARG A 73 -25.07 3.90 29.24
C ARG A 73 -24.31 2.57 29.32
N ARG A 74 -24.70 1.54 28.57
CA ARG A 74 -24.07 0.22 28.61
C ARG A 74 -23.46 -0.07 27.26
N GLU A 75 -22.35 -0.79 27.26
CA GLU A 75 -21.79 -1.39 26.05
C GLU A 75 -22.87 -2.19 25.30
N GLU A 76 -22.73 -2.30 23.98
CA GLU A 76 -23.69 -3.01 23.14
C GLU A 76 -23.91 -4.44 23.67
N TRP A 77 -25.15 -4.76 24.06
CA TRP A 77 -25.47 -6.07 24.62
C TRP A 77 -26.04 -6.98 23.54
N PHE A 78 -25.42 -8.16 23.37
CA PHE A 78 -25.87 -9.20 22.44
C PHE A 78 -25.85 -10.55 23.15
N GLY A 79 -27.04 -11.07 23.47
CA GLY A 79 -27.20 -12.29 24.28
C GLY A 79 -26.35 -13.49 23.81
N PRO A 80 -26.33 -13.85 22.51
CA PRO A 80 -25.48 -14.92 22.00
C PRO A 80 -23.99 -14.71 22.26
N ALA A 81 -23.48 -13.47 22.19
CA ALA A 81 -22.08 -13.18 22.49
C ALA A 81 -21.78 -13.40 23.97
N GLU A 82 -22.67 -13.01 24.88
CA GLU A 82 -22.51 -13.25 26.31
C GLU A 82 -22.45 -14.74 26.64
N VAL A 83 -23.38 -15.53 26.08
CA VAL A 83 -23.40 -16.98 26.25
C VAL A 83 -22.14 -17.62 25.66
N TYR A 84 -21.70 -17.14 24.48
CA TYR A 84 -20.45 -17.57 23.88
C TYR A 84 -19.23 -17.26 24.77
N ASN A 85 -19.16 -16.05 25.35
CA ASN A 85 -18.08 -15.64 26.25
C ASN A 85 -18.06 -16.51 27.51
N ILE A 86 -19.22 -16.81 28.10
CA ILE A 86 -19.31 -17.71 29.26
C ILE A 86 -18.80 -19.11 28.88
N TRP A 87 -19.23 -19.66 27.75
CA TRP A 87 -18.73 -20.97 27.30
C TRP A 87 -17.23 -20.96 27.03
N HIS A 88 -16.72 -19.87 26.48
CA HIS A 88 -15.31 -19.69 26.18
C HIS A 88 -14.49 -19.56 27.48
N GLU A 89 -14.90 -18.77 28.46
CA GLU A 89 -14.16 -18.55 29.72
C GLU A 89 -14.19 -19.77 30.64
N TRP A 90 -15.33 -20.45 30.76
CA TRP A 90 -15.55 -21.45 31.80
C TRP A 90 -15.22 -22.88 31.36
N SER A 91 -15.03 -23.13 30.05
CA SER A 91 -14.79 -24.48 29.56
C SER A 91 -13.70 -24.55 28.47
N PRO A 92 -12.42 -24.64 28.87
CA PRO A 92 -11.31 -24.81 27.93
C PRO A 92 -11.46 -26.03 27.01
N VAL A 93 -12.09 -27.11 27.51
CA VAL A 93 -12.34 -28.34 26.75
C VAL A 93 -13.29 -28.09 25.58
N VAL A 94 -14.25 -27.18 25.74
CA VAL A 94 -15.29 -26.88 24.73
C VAL A 94 -14.82 -25.81 23.73
N GLN A 95 -13.81 -25.00 24.06
CA GLN A 95 -13.27 -23.96 23.17
C GLN A 95 -12.86 -24.52 21.79
N ALA A 96 -12.12 -25.63 21.76
CA ALA A 96 -11.68 -26.24 20.50
C ALA A 96 -12.86 -26.67 19.62
N GLU A 97 -13.91 -27.25 20.22
CA GLU A 97 -15.12 -27.67 19.50
C GLU A 97 -15.97 -26.47 19.05
N LEU A 98 -16.07 -25.41 19.86
CA LEU A 98 -16.74 -24.16 19.48
C LEU A 98 -16.03 -23.51 18.28
N HIS A 99 -14.71 -23.41 18.34
CA HIS A 99 -13.90 -22.84 17.26
C HIS A 99 -14.03 -23.68 15.98
N GLY A 100 -13.90 -25.01 16.11
CA GLY A 100 -13.93 -25.92 14.97
C GLY A 100 -15.31 -26.05 14.31
N ARG A 101 -16.39 -26.10 15.09
CA ARG A 101 -17.75 -26.37 14.56
C ARG A 101 -18.58 -25.13 14.28
N ILE A 102 -18.37 -24.04 15.01
CA ILE A 102 -19.21 -22.84 14.89
C ILE A 102 -18.45 -21.73 14.20
N ILE A 103 -17.28 -21.37 14.72
CA ILE A 103 -16.57 -20.17 14.26
C ILE A 103 -15.92 -20.40 12.91
N LYS A 104 -15.11 -21.47 12.78
CA LYS A 104 -14.36 -21.75 11.55
C LYS A 104 -15.28 -21.80 10.30
N PRO A 105 -16.41 -22.54 10.27
CA PRO A 105 -17.28 -22.55 9.10
C PRO A 105 -17.94 -21.18 8.82
N CYS A 106 -18.22 -20.40 9.87
CA CYS A 106 -18.72 -19.03 9.70
C CYS A 106 -17.65 -18.11 9.11
N MET A 107 -16.43 -18.15 9.63
CA MET A 107 -15.29 -17.39 9.11
C MET A 107 -14.98 -17.76 7.66
N GLU A 108 -14.94 -19.05 7.33
CA GLU A 108 -14.71 -19.54 5.96
C GLU A 108 -15.76 -19.02 4.99
N ARG A 109 -17.05 -19.08 5.37
CA ARG A 109 -18.15 -18.58 4.53
C ARG A 109 -18.07 -17.06 4.33
N ILE A 110 -17.75 -16.28 5.36
CA ILE A 110 -17.56 -14.84 5.25
C ILE A 110 -16.35 -14.54 4.35
N ALA A 111 -15.21 -15.20 4.60
CA ALA A 111 -13.99 -15.01 3.82
C ALA A 111 -14.18 -15.36 2.33
N VAL A 112 -14.93 -16.42 2.02
CA VAL A 112 -15.27 -16.79 0.63
C VAL A 112 -16.14 -15.70 -0.01
N ALA A 113 -17.18 -15.23 0.69
CA ALA A 113 -18.06 -14.17 0.17
C ALA A 113 -17.33 -12.84 -0.04
N GLU A 114 -16.46 -12.44 0.89
CA GLU A 114 -15.62 -11.25 0.74
C GLU A 114 -14.60 -11.41 -0.39
N SER A 115 -14.01 -12.60 -0.51
CA SER A 115 -13.13 -12.91 -1.63
C SER A 115 -13.87 -12.85 -2.97
N ASP A 116 -15.13 -13.31 -3.04
CA ASP A 116 -16.00 -13.21 -4.22
C ASP A 116 -16.22 -11.75 -4.59
N ALA A 117 -16.58 -10.92 -3.63
CA ALA A 117 -16.76 -9.48 -3.84
C ALA A 117 -15.50 -8.82 -4.40
N ILE A 118 -14.30 -9.17 -3.89
CA ILE A 118 -13.02 -8.66 -4.41
C ILE A 118 -12.78 -9.12 -5.85
N ILE A 119 -12.94 -10.41 -6.16
CA ILE A 119 -12.66 -10.92 -7.50
C ILE A 119 -13.71 -10.53 -8.53
N GLU A 120 -14.90 -10.08 -8.13
CA GLU A 120 -15.92 -9.57 -9.03
C GLU A 120 -15.68 -8.10 -9.41
N ASP A 121 -15.10 -7.32 -8.49
CA ASP A 121 -14.84 -5.90 -8.68
C ASP A 121 -13.96 -5.61 -9.92
N LYS A 122 -14.48 -4.77 -10.82
CA LYS A 122 -13.82 -4.46 -12.09
C LYS A 122 -12.63 -3.49 -11.93
N SER A 123 -12.62 -2.64 -10.91
CA SER A 123 -11.51 -1.69 -10.73
C SER A 123 -10.23 -2.38 -10.26
N LEU A 124 -10.34 -3.57 -9.69
CA LEU A 124 -9.19 -4.40 -9.31
C LEU A 124 -8.68 -5.27 -10.47
N LYS A 125 -9.34 -5.20 -11.63
CA LYS A 125 -9.00 -5.94 -12.85
C LYS A 125 -8.41 -5.01 -13.90
N VAL A 126 -7.08 -4.98 -13.97
CA VAL A 126 -6.36 -4.13 -14.90
C VAL A 126 -6.19 -4.85 -16.22
N GLN A 127 -6.85 -4.32 -17.26
CA GLN A 127 -6.68 -4.78 -18.63
C GLN A 127 -5.51 -4.05 -19.28
N LEU A 128 -4.47 -4.79 -19.68
CA LEU A 128 -3.30 -4.22 -20.34
C LEU A 128 -3.65 -3.40 -21.59
N LYS A 129 -4.67 -3.80 -22.34
CA LYS A 129 -5.07 -3.12 -23.58
C LYS A 129 -5.62 -1.70 -23.36
N THR A 130 -6.15 -1.41 -22.18
CA THR A 130 -6.75 -0.10 -21.85
C THR A 130 -5.90 0.69 -20.87
N LEU A 131 -4.76 0.14 -20.44
CA LEU A 131 -3.91 0.76 -19.43
C LEU A 131 -3.13 1.93 -20.05
N THR A 132 -3.14 3.06 -19.33
CA THR A 132 -2.40 4.29 -19.61
C THR A 132 -1.47 4.61 -18.45
N ILE A 133 -0.47 5.48 -18.66
CA ILE A 133 0.46 5.94 -17.63
C ILE A 133 -0.28 6.62 -16.46
N ALA A 134 -1.31 7.41 -16.77
CA ALA A 134 -2.18 7.99 -15.75
C ALA A 134 -2.89 6.90 -14.94
N GLY A 135 -3.42 5.88 -15.62
CA GLY A 135 -4.04 4.72 -14.96
C GLY A 135 -3.08 3.97 -14.03
N VAL A 136 -1.82 3.78 -14.44
CA VAL A 136 -0.78 3.18 -13.57
C VAL A 136 -0.54 4.02 -12.32
N ARG A 137 -0.50 5.36 -12.41
CA ARG A 137 -0.33 6.24 -11.25
C ARG A 137 -1.50 6.13 -10.28
N THR A 138 -2.74 6.08 -10.77
CA THR A 138 -3.92 5.88 -9.93
C THR A 138 -3.93 4.51 -9.27
N LEU A 139 -3.47 3.47 -9.98
CA LEU A 139 -3.33 2.12 -9.41
C LEU A 139 -2.22 2.03 -8.35
N LEU A 140 -1.24 2.93 -8.37
CA LEU A 140 -0.16 2.99 -7.39
C LEU A 140 -0.56 3.72 -6.11
N ASP A 141 -1.77 4.29 -6.02
CA ASP A 141 -2.25 4.93 -4.79
C ASP A 141 -2.72 3.86 -3.77
N PRO A 142 -1.95 3.63 -2.69
CA PRO A 142 -2.27 2.61 -1.70
C PRO A 142 -3.52 2.97 -0.88
N VAL A 143 -3.87 4.25 -0.75
CA VAL A 143 -5.00 4.71 0.08
C VAL A 143 -6.32 4.35 -0.60
N VAL A 144 -6.41 4.56 -1.91
CA VAL A 144 -7.58 4.21 -2.72
C VAL A 144 -7.81 2.70 -2.70
N ILE A 145 -6.76 1.90 -2.86
CA ILE A 145 -6.89 0.43 -2.81
C ILE A 145 -7.23 -0.05 -1.40
N ALA A 146 -6.57 0.48 -0.35
CA ALA A 146 -6.85 0.09 1.03
C ALA A 146 -8.29 0.38 1.45
N SER A 147 -8.80 1.58 1.15
CA SER A 147 -10.18 1.96 1.47
C SER A 147 -11.19 1.05 0.77
N LYS A 148 -10.91 0.69 -0.50
CA LYS A 148 -11.75 -0.21 -1.27
C LYS A 148 -11.74 -1.64 -0.74
N LEU A 149 -10.57 -2.19 -0.40
CA LEU A 149 -10.48 -3.52 0.20
C LEU A 149 -11.15 -3.59 1.57
N ARG A 150 -11.08 -2.52 2.37
CA ARG A 150 -11.80 -2.45 3.64
C ARG A 150 -13.32 -2.50 3.44
N ALA A 151 -13.83 -1.90 2.37
CA ALA A 151 -15.26 -1.94 2.04
C ALA A 151 -15.70 -3.31 1.50
N LEU A 152 -14.87 -3.97 0.68
CA LEU A 152 -15.19 -5.25 0.06
C LEU A 152 -14.96 -6.45 0.99
N ALA A 153 -14.01 -6.34 1.92
CA ALA A 153 -13.64 -7.41 2.84
C ALA A 153 -13.43 -6.90 4.28
N PRO A 154 -14.47 -6.32 4.92
CA PRO A 154 -14.36 -5.74 6.25
C PRO A 154 -13.93 -6.75 7.33
N PHE A 155 -14.43 -7.98 7.29
CA PHE A 155 -14.07 -9.04 8.23
C PHE A 155 -12.61 -9.46 8.04
N THR A 156 -12.20 -9.80 6.82
CA THR A 156 -10.82 -10.22 6.52
C THR A 156 -9.82 -9.11 6.85
N HIS A 157 -10.13 -7.86 6.49
CA HIS A 157 -9.32 -6.70 6.85
C HIS A 157 -9.23 -6.56 8.38
N SER A 158 -10.34 -6.62 9.11
CA SER A 158 -10.35 -6.50 10.57
C SER A 158 -9.56 -7.63 11.25
N TYR A 159 -9.67 -8.85 10.75
CA TYR A 159 -8.95 -10.01 11.25
C TYR A 159 -7.43 -9.86 11.06
N LEU A 160 -7.00 -9.53 9.84
CA LEU A 160 -5.58 -9.29 9.54
C LEU A 160 -5.04 -8.05 10.24
N HIS A 161 -5.88 -7.05 10.47
CA HIS A 161 -5.55 -5.88 11.27
C HIS A 161 -5.25 -6.26 12.71
N ALA A 162 -6.15 -6.98 13.37
CA ALA A 162 -5.91 -7.49 14.73
C ALA A 162 -4.62 -8.31 14.82
N PHE A 163 -4.34 -9.15 13.82
CA PHE A 163 -3.09 -9.92 13.73
C PHE A 163 -1.87 -8.99 13.62
N ALA A 164 -1.87 -8.09 12.65
CA ALA A 164 -0.76 -7.19 12.36
C ALA A 164 -0.51 -6.16 13.48
N THR A 165 -1.55 -5.73 14.20
CA THR A 165 -1.46 -4.69 15.22
C THR A 165 -1.37 -5.21 16.64
N SER A 166 -1.48 -6.53 16.85
CA SER A 166 -1.33 -7.14 18.17
C SER A 166 0.04 -6.76 18.79
N PRO A 167 0.06 -6.29 20.06
CA PRO A 167 1.31 -5.89 20.69
C PRO A 167 2.14 -7.13 21.02
N ASN A 168 3.29 -7.28 20.36
CA ASN A 168 4.25 -8.30 20.72
C ASN A 168 4.90 -8.02 22.10
N GLU A 169 5.51 -9.04 22.70
CA GLU A 169 6.13 -8.94 24.03
C GLU A 169 7.14 -7.78 24.11
N TYR A 170 7.94 -7.58 23.07
CA TYR A 170 8.90 -6.49 22.96
C TYR A 170 8.22 -5.11 23.08
N ARG A 171 7.12 -4.88 22.36
CA ARG A 171 6.37 -3.62 22.42
C ARG A 171 5.71 -3.42 23.77
N GLN A 172 5.17 -4.48 24.37
CA GLN A 172 4.62 -4.39 25.73
C GLN A 172 5.71 -4.01 26.74
N LYS A 173 6.91 -4.61 26.65
CA LYS A 173 8.08 -4.25 27.47
C LYS A 173 8.54 -2.81 27.24
N LYS A 174 8.63 -2.37 25.98
CA LYS A 174 8.99 -1.00 25.63
C LYS A 174 7.98 0.02 26.16
N ALA A 175 6.69 -0.21 25.94
CA ALA A 175 5.63 0.65 26.47
C ALA A 175 5.65 0.70 28.01
N ARG A 176 5.93 -0.42 28.70
CA ARG A 176 6.12 -0.45 30.15
C ARG A 176 7.34 0.35 30.60
N LYS A 177 8.46 0.31 29.86
CA LYS A 177 9.66 1.09 30.15
C LYS A 177 9.40 2.59 29.96
N GLU A 178 8.77 2.97 28.85
CA GLU A 178 8.39 4.36 28.55
C GLU A 178 7.41 4.91 29.59
N ALA A 179 6.41 4.11 30.00
CA ALA A 179 5.48 4.48 31.07
C ALA A 179 6.19 4.66 32.43
N ARG A 180 7.18 3.82 32.75
CA ARG A 180 8.01 3.98 33.96
C ARG A 180 8.88 5.23 33.90
N SER A 181 9.51 5.51 32.76
CA SER A 181 10.33 6.71 32.56
C SER A 181 9.49 8.00 32.65
N ALA A 182 8.31 8.02 32.01
CA ALA A 182 7.39 9.15 32.08
C ALA A 182 6.85 9.38 33.50
N GLY A 183 6.66 8.32 34.28
CA GLY A 183 6.26 8.42 35.69
C GLY A 183 7.39 8.92 36.62
N ASN A 184 8.65 8.60 36.32
CA ASN A 184 9.80 8.97 37.15
C ASN A 184 10.31 10.40 36.93
N GLU A 185 9.94 11.06 35.83
CA GLU A 185 10.29 12.46 35.58
C GLU A 185 9.64 13.45 36.57
N GLN A 186 8.63 13.03 37.34
CA GLN A 186 8.05 13.84 38.42
C GLN A 186 8.63 13.54 39.81
N GLY A 187 9.53 12.56 39.95
CA GLY A 187 9.88 11.95 41.25
C GLY A 187 11.35 11.92 41.64
N LEU A 188 12.30 12.49 40.88
CA LEU A 188 13.73 12.46 41.25
C LEU A 188 14.38 13.84 41.36
N GLN A 189 14.20 14.44 42.54
CA GLN A 189 15.35 14.87 43.35
C GLN A 189 15.51 13.84 44.47
N SER A 190 16.72 13.29 44.62
CA SER A 190 17.20 12.48 45.76
C SER A 190 17.16 10.95 45.61
N GLY A 191 18.35 10.34 45.58
CA GLY A 191 18.57 8.97 46.06
C GLY A 191 19.43 8.11 45.14
N ASN A 192 20.73 8.01 45.46
CA ASN A 192 21.66 6.99 44.96
C ASN A 192 21.03 5.59 45.04
N ASP A 193 21.09 4.82 43.96
CA ASP A 193 21.20 3.36 44.04
C ASP A 193 21.93 2.86 42.78
N GLU A 194 23.23 2.63 42.98
CA GLU A 194 24.07 1.79 42.14
C GLU A 194 23.73 0.33 42.50
N ASP A 195 22.99 -0.40 41.66
CA ASP A 195 23.33 -1.82 41.40
C ASP A 195 22.46 -2.52 40.35
N GLU A 196 23.11 -3.48 39.68
CA GLU A 196 22.60 -4.48 38.74
C GLU A 196 22.29 -4.05 37.30
N SER A 197 23.38 -3.70 36.62
CA SER A 197 23.51 -3.74 35.17
C SER A 197 23.77 -5.17 34.65
N VAL A 198 22.71 -5.97 34.47
CA VAL A 198 22.81 -7.19 33.66
C VAL A 198 22.49 -6.87 32.19
N SER A 199 23.52 -7.03 31.37
CA SER A 199 23.64 -6.64 29.99
C SER A 199 22.74 -7.43 29.03
N GLU A 200 21.59 -6.86 28.66
CA GLU A 200 21.05 -7.05 27.29
C GLU A 200 21.49 -5.85 26.44
N ARG A 201 22.81 -5.80 26.20
CA ARG A 201 23.45 -4.95 25.21
C ARG A 201 23.23 -5.56 23.82
N TYR A 202 21.98 -5.90 23.49
CA TYR A 202 21.61 -6.20 22.10
C TYR A 202 21.59 -4.86 21.39
N ASP A 203 22.66 -4.63 20.63
CA ASP A 203 22.78 -3.65 19.55
C ASP A 203 21.57 -2.71 19.47
N SER A 204 21.60 -1.68 20.31
CA SER A 204 21.07 -0.38 19.91
C SER A 204 21.95 0.07 18.77
N GLU A 205 21.83 -0.58 17.60
CA GLU A 205 22.17 0.01 16.33
C GLU A 205 21.54 1.38 16.41
N SER A 206 22.42 2.37 16.57
CA SER A 206 22.19 3.77 16.37
C SER A 206 21.33 3.89 15.13
N ARG A 207 20.02 3.92 15.36
CA ARG A 207 19.02 4.17 14.36
C ARG A 207 19.31 5.61 14.00
N SER A 208 20.17 5.77 13.00
CA SER A 208 20.49 7.07 12.47
C SER A 208 19.14 7.67 12.16
N GLU A 209 18.74 8.67 12.94
CA GLU A 209 17.68 9.62 12.61
C GLU A 209 18.09 10.46 11.38
N ALA A 210 18.96 9.90 10.54
CA ALA A 210 19.35 10.42 9.26
C ALA A 210 18.13 10.26 8.35
N GLU A 211 17.45 11.38 8.19
CA GLU A 211 17.08 11.87 6.86
C GLU A 211 15.96 11.10 6.17
N ASP A 212 14.84 10.91 6.85
CA ASP A 212 13.56 11.12 6.17
C ASP A 212 13.20 12.61 6.39
N GLU A 213 13.91 13.51 5.69
CA GLU A 213 13.38 14.86 5.40
C GLU A 213 12.18 14.67 4.46
N ASP A 214 11.11 14.05 4.96
CA ASP A 214 9.87 13.91 4.25
C ASP A 214 9.37 15.33 3.95
N GLU A 215 9.24 15.64 2.66
CA GLU A 215 8.66 16.88 2.18
C GLU A 215 7.39 17.19 3.01
N PRO A 216 7.22 18.43 3.51
CA PRO A 216 6.04 18.83 4.30
C PRO A 216 4.81 18.83 3.40
N GLY A 217 4.27 17.65 3.14
CA GLY A 217 3.27 17.39 2.12
C GLY A 217 2.32 16.27 2.54
N ASN A 218 1.38 16.61 3.42
CA ASN A 218 0.05 16.00 3.57
C ASN A 218 -0.08 14.47 3.71
N HIS A 219 1.01 13.72 3.87
CA HIS A 219 0.92 12.35 4.34
C HIS A 219 0.59 12.41 5.83
N SER A 220 -0.68 12.14 6.16
CA SER A 220 -1.06 11.81 7.54
C SER A 220 -0.06 10.78 8.03
N ASP A 221 0.77 11.14 8.99
CA ASP A 221 1.79 10.23 9.50
C ASP A 221 1.02 9.05 10.09
N TRP A 222 1.03 7.92 9.38
CA TRP A 222 0.28 6.74 9.77
C TRP A 222 0.71 6.25 11.17
N ARG A 223 1.88 6.73 11.65
CA ARG A 223 2.37 6.53 13.02
C ARG A 223 1.41 7.08 14.08
N ASP A 224 0.63 8.12 13.80
CA ASP A 224 -0.39 8.64 14.72
C ASP A 224 -1.44 7.57 15.05
N GLY A 225 -1.83 6.77 14.07
CA GLY A 225 -2.75 5.65 14.25
C GLY A 225 -2.09 4.37 14.79
N TYR A 226 -0.76 4.28 14.74
CA TYR A 226 0.00 3.07 15.08
C TYR A 226 1.30 3.42 15.83
N PRO A 227 1.21 3.97 17.06
CA PRO A 227 2.39 4.35 17.83
C PRO A 227 3.27 3.12 18.11
N GLY A 228 4.58 3.29 17.91
CA GLY A 228 5.58 2.23 18.14
C GLY A 228 5.73 1.21 16.98
N PHE A 229 5.03 1.39 15.86
CA PHE A 229 5.23 0.58 14.66
C PHE A 229 6.32 1.18 13.77
N SER A 230 7.23 0.33 13.27
CA SER A 230 8.28 0.74 12.32
C SER A 230 7.83 0.72 10.86
N ARG A 231 6.73 0.02 10.56
CA ARG A 231 6.16 -0.13 9.21
C ARG A 231 4.64 0.01 9.29
N ASN A 232 4.03 0.53 8.23
CA ASN A 232 2.58 0.71 8.16
C ASN A 232 1.87 -0.66 8.03
N PRO A 233 1.10 -1.10 9.05
CA PRO A 233 0.42 -2.39 9.02
C PRO A 233 -0.65 -2.46 7.93
N THR A 234 -1.24 -1.32 7.56
CA THR A 234 -2.28 -1.23 6.52
C THR A 234 -1.76 -1.70 5.15
N ILE A 235 -0.51 -1.36 4.82
CA ILE A 235 0.11 -1.78 3.55
C ILE A 235 0.34 -3.29 3.55
N ALA A 236 0.77 -3.87 4.67
CA ALA A 236 0.97 -5.32 4.78
C ALA A 236 -0.36 -6.09 4.60
N ILE A 237 -1.44 -5.61 5.20
CA ILE A 237 -2.79 -6.19 5.07
C ILE A 237 -3.28 -6.09 3.62
N LEU A 238 -3.11 -4.92 2.98
CA LEU A 238 -3.44 -4.71 1.57
C LEU A 238 -2.73 -5.72 0.68
N VAL A 239 -1.41 -5.86 0.84
CA VAL A 239 -0.59 -6.80 0.06
C VAL A 239 -1.07 -8.24 0.28
N ALA A 240 -1.35 -8.64 1.53
CA ALA A 240 -1.82 -9.98 1.84
C ALA A 240 -3.17 -10.31 1.17
N ILE A 241 -4.15 -9.41 1.28
CA ILE A 241 -5.47 -9.59 0.66
C ILE A 241 -5.36 -9.64 -0.86
N MET A 242 -4.61 -8.72 -1.47
CA MET A 242 -4.43 -8.69 -2.93
C MET A 242 -3.69 -9.93 -3.46
N MET A 243 -2.69 -10.42 -2.72
CA MET A 243 -1.98 -11.66 -3.07
C MET A 243 -2.94 -12.85 -3.08
N LEU A 244 -3.75 -13.03 -2.03
CA LEU A 244 -4.75 -14.10 -1.96
C LEU A 244 -5.82 -13.97 -3.06
N ALA A 245 -6.29 -12.75 -3.33
CA ALA A 245 -7.26 -12.48 -4.38
C ALA A 245 -6.71 -12.77 -5.79
N PHE A 246 -5.45 -12.42 -6.06
CA PHE A 246 -4.79 -12.70 -7.33
C PHE A 246 -4.53 -14.20 -7.55
N VAL A 247 -4.15 -14.94 -6.49
CA VAL A 247 -4.01 -16.40 -6.55
C VAL A 247 -5.34 -17.06 -6.91
N ARG A 248 -6.45 -16.56 -6.35
CA ARG A 248 -7.80 -17.05 -6.66
C ARG A 248 -8.26 -16.69 -8.08
N ASN A 249 -7.98 -15.45 -8.51
CA ASN A 249 -8.30 -14.98 -9.85
C ASN A 249 -7.18 -14.07 -10.39
N ARG A 250 -6.44 -14.56 -11.40
CA ARG A 250 -5.35 -13.82 -12.04
C ARG A 250 -5.80 -12.53 -12.73
N ALA A 251 -7.10 -12.35 -12.97
CA ALA A 251 -7.62 -11.08 -13.47
C ALA A 251 -7.55 -9.97 -12.42
N THR A 252 -7.55 -10.29 -11.12
CA THR A 252 -7.47 -9.34 -10.00
C THR A 252 -6.02 -8.91 -9.77
N ASN A 253 -5.43 -8.24 -10.75
CA ASN A 253 -4.00 -7.98 -10.87
C ASN A 253 -3.59 -6.53 -10.52
N ALA A 254 -4.49 -5.73 -9.94
CA ALA A 254 -4.25 -4.30 -9.69
C ALA A 254 -2.96 -3.99 -8.90
N LEU A 255 -2.57 -4.85 -7.95
CA LEU A 255 -1.31 -4.71 -7.21
C LEU A 255 -0.16 -5.52 -7.84
N ALA A 256 -0.44 -6.75 -8.27
CA ALA A 256 0.57 -7.66 -8.81
C ALA A 256 1.24 -7.13 -10.09
N LEU A 257 0.51 -6.33 -10.87
CA LEU A 257 1.00 -5.76 -12.12
C LEU A 257 2.00 -4.61 -11.88
N PRO A 258 1.69 -3.57 -11.08
CA PRO A 258 2.68 -2.55 -10.70
C PRO A 258 3.88 -3.12 -9.92
N LEU A 259 3.68 -4.08 -9.00
CA LEU A 259 4.80 -4.71 -8.29
C LEU A 259 5.70 -5.51 -9.24
N GLY A 260 5.12 -6.28 -10.17
CA GLY A 260 5.89 -6.97 -11.19
C GLY A 260 6.72 -6.02 -12.05
N LEU A 261 6.12 -4.89 -12.46
CA LEU A 261 6.83 -3.84 -13.20
C LEU A 261 7.98 -3.27 -12.37
N PHE A 262 7.73 -2.92 -11.11
CA PHE A 262 8.73 -2.39 -10.19
C PHE A 262 9.93 -3.35 -10.05
N PHE A 263 9.68 -4.62 -9.72
CA PHE A 263 10.76 -5.61 -9.59
C PHE A 263 11.56 -5.78 -10.87
N SER A 264 10.88 -5.77 -12.02
CA SER A 264 11.56 -5.88 -13.32
C SER A 264 12.46 -4.67 -13.61
N ILE A 265 12.01 -3.45 -13.28
CA ILE A 265 12.81 -2.23 -13.42
C ILE A 265 14.01 -2.24 -12.46
N SER A 266 13.84 -2.78 -11.24
CA SER A 266 14.93 -2.96 -10.27
C SER A 266 15.94 -4.05 -10.65
N GLY A 267 15.84 -4.65 -11.85
CA GLY A 267 16.77 -5.68 -12.32
C GLY A 267 16.55 -7.06 -11.69
N THR A 268 15.37 -7.32 -11.13
CA THR A 268 15.05 -8.64 -10.56
C THR A 268 15.10 -9.72 -11.64
N SER A 269 15.82 -10.81 -11.37
CA SER A 269 15.95 -11.90 -12.33
C SER A 269 14.60 -12.56 -12.65
N SER A 270 14.46 -13.09 -13.87
CA SER A 270 13.25 -13.81 -14.30
C SER A 270 12.91 -15.01 -13.41
N ARG A 271 13.90 -15.67 -12.81
CA ARG A 271 13.69 -16.76 -11.86
C ARG A 271 12.97 -16.28 -10.60
N VAL A 272 13.42 -15.16 -10.03
CA VAL A 272 12.78 -14.56 -8.85
C VAL A 272 11.39 -14.06 -9.20
N LEU A 273 11.20 -13.40 -10.35
CA LEU A 273 9.87 -12.98 -10.81
C LEU A 273 8.90 -14.17 -10.99
N ASN A 274 9.39 -15.32 -11.47
CA ASN A 274 8.55 -16.52 -11.57
C ASN A 274 8.15 -17.05 -10.18
N VAL A 275 9.06 -17.03 -9.20
CA VAL A 275 8.73 -17.39 -7.80
C VAL A 275 7.69 -16.43 -7.22
N LEU A 276 7.90 -15.12 -7.39
CA LEU A 276 6.96 -14.08 -6.94
C LEU A 276 5.59 -14.20 -7.63
N SER A 277 5.58 -14.61 -8.90
CA SER A 277 4.33 -14.83 -9.62
C SER A 277 3.58 -16.07 -9.14
N ASN A 278 4.30 -17.14 -8.78
CA ASN A 278 3.70 -18.36 -8.25
C ASN A 278 3.06 -18.16 -6.87
N ILE A 279 3.60 -17.26 -6.04
CA ILE A 279 2.98 -16.90 -4.75
C ILE A 279 1.92 -15.80 -4.89
N GLY A 280 1.76 -15.24 -6.08
CA GLY A 280 0.75 -14.23 -6.39
C GLY A 280 1.13 -12.78 -6.08
N LEU A 281 2.42 -12.49 -5.84
CA LEU A 281 2.91 -11.13 -5.60
C LEU A 281 3.16 -10.35 -6.89
N SER A 282 3.42 -11.05 -8.00
CA SER A 282 3.65 -10.43 -9.31
C SER A 282 2.92 -11.13 -10.46
N VAL A 283 2.71 -10.41 -11.55
CA VAL A 283 2.29 -11.06 -12.82
C VAL A 283 3.48 -11.78 -13.48
N SER A 284 3.21 -12.56 -14.52
CA SER A 284 4.23 -13.30 -15.25
C SER A 284 5.21 -12.35 -15.98
N VAL A 285 6.44 -12.81 -16.20
CA VAL A 285 7.47 -12.02 -16.92
C VAL A 285 6.96 -11.57 -18.29
N THR A 286 6.25 -12.43 -19.03
CA THR A 286 5.67 -12.07 -20.33
C THR A 286 4.65 -10.93 -20.21
N THR A 287 3.79 -10.97 -19.18
CA THR A 287 2.83 -9.89 -18.90
C THR A 287 3.53 -8.58 -18.55
N ILE A 288 4.67 -8.64 -17.87
CA ILE A 288 5.48 -7.45 -17.55
C ILE A 288 6.08 -6.85 -18.81
N GLU A 289 6.61 -7.66 -19.73
CA GLU A 289 7.14 -7.15 -21.00
C GLU A 289 6.04 -6.54 -21.88
N ASP A 290 4.86 -7.17 -21.96
CA ASP A 290 3.69 -6.61 -22.66
C ASP A 290 3.25 -5.27 -22.05
N LEU A 291 3.31 -5.16 -20.71
CA LEU A 291 3.03 -3.94 -19.99
C LEU A 291 4.04 -2.84 -20.32
N LYS A 292 5.34 -3.15 -20.35
CA LYS A 292 6.38 -2.19 -20.74
C LYS A 292 6.14 -1.68 -22.16
N ALA A 293 5.90 -2.60 -23.11
CA ALA A 293 5.57 -2.25 -24.48
C ALA A 293 4.36 -1.31 -24.57
N ARG A 294 3.30 -1.58 -23.79
CA ARG A 294 2.12 -0.73 -23.72
C ARG A 294 2.42 0.66 -23.14
N ILE A 295 3.12 0.74 -22.02
CA ILE A 295 3.50 2.01 -21.38
C ILE A 295 4.39 2.84 -22.31
N SER A 296 5.34 2.21 -23.00
CA SER A 296 6.18 2.89 -23.99
C SER A 296 5.37 3.46 -25.15
N LYS A 297 4.37 2.73 -25.64
CA LYS A 297 3.47 3.24 -26.68
C LYS A 297 2.67 4.45 -26.19
N ASP A 298 2.07 4.35 -25.01
CA ASP A 298 1.31 5.45 -24.39
C ASP A 298 2.19 6.70 -24.17
N ALA A 299 3.44 6.51 -23.76
CA ALA A 299 4.40 7.61 -23.63
C ALA A 299 4.69 8.31 -24.97
N ILE A 300 4.88 7.53 -26.05
CA ILE A 300 5.09 8.07 -27.40
C ILE A 300 3.85 8.86 -27.84
N ASP A 301 2.64 8.31 -27.63
CA ASP A 301 1.39 8.98 -27.98
C ASP A 301 1.24 10.32 -27.22
N LEU A 302 1.63 10.37 -25.94
CA LEU A 302 1.69 11.62 -25.17
C LEU A 302 2.73 12.60 -25.72
N ALA A 303 3.90 12.13 -26.13
CA ALA A 303 4.92 12.99 -26.72
C ALA A 303 4.48 13.56 -28.07
N VAL A 304 3.84 12.75 -28.92
CA VAL A 304 3.23 13.19 -30.18
C VAL A 304 2.15 14.23 -29.91
N ALA A 305 1.26 13.99 -28.95
CA ALA A 305 0.22 14.95 -28.58
C ALA A 305 0.80 16.31 -28.17
N LEU A 306 1.93 16.33 -27.44
CA LEU A 306 2.65 17.55 -27.06
C LEU A 306 3.25 18.27 -28.28
N ILE A 307 3.86 17.52 -29.19
CA ILE A 307 4.42 18.10 -30.43
C ILE A 307 3.31 18.74 -31.26
N THR A 308 2.13 18.11 -31.32
CA THR A 308 0.99 18.59 -32.10
C THR A 308 0.17 19.69 -31.42
N SER A 309 0.37 19.97 -30.13
CA SER A 309 -0.45 20.94 -29.39
C SER A 309 -0.17 22.40 -29.75
N GLY A 310 0.89 22.67 -30.52
CA GLY A 310 1.35 24.02 -30.85
C GLY A 310 2.14 24.69 -29.72
N THR A 311 2.31 24.02 -28.58
CA THR A 311 3.21 24.47 -27.51
C THR A 311 4.65 24.42 -28.00
N ILE A 312 5.47 25.42 -27.69
CA ILE A 312 6.90 25.38 -28.00
C ILE A 312 7.53 24.22 -27.22
N PHE A 313 8.32 23.41 -27.90
CA PHE A 313 9.03 22.29 -27.30
C PHE A 313 10.46 22.23 -27.84
N TYR A 314 11.30 21.46 -27.18
CA TYR A 314 12.59 21.03 -27.74
C TYR A 314 12.78 19.54 -27.53
N ILE A 315 13.58 18.95 -28.40
CA ILE A 315 13.92 17.53 -28.36
C ILE A 315 15.36 17.42 -27.85
N ILE A 316 15.54 16.62 -26.81
CA ILE A 316 16.87 16.24 -26.33
C ILE A 316 17.20 14.88 -26.93
N PHE A 317 18.39 14.77 -27.50
CA PHE A 317 18.96 13.50 -27.91
C PHE A 317 20.17 13.20 -27.02
N ASP A 318 20.22 11.99 -26.49
CA ASP A 318 21.35 11.50 -25.71
C ASP A 318 21.83 10.17 -26.28
N ASN A 319 23.13 10.05 -26.55
CA ASN A 319 23.74 8.84 -27.09
C ASN A 319 24.25 7.98 -25.94
N ILE A 320 23.48 6.94 -25.64
CA ILE A 320 23.76 5.97 -24.59
C ILE A 320 24.55 4.80 -25.18
N ASN A 321 25.77 4.61 -24.69
CA ASN A 321 26.60 3.45 -24.98
C ASN A 321 26.58 2.49 -23.78
N LEU A 322 25.77 1.43 -23.85
CA LEU A 322 25.67 0.43 -22.79
C LEU A 322 26.63 -0.72 -23.06
N TYR A 323 27.70 -0.80 -22.27
CA TYR A 323 28.65 -1.89 -22.35
C TYR A 323 28.15 -3.13 -21.59
N LEU A 324 27.74 -4.17 -22.32
CA LEU A 324 27.32 -5.44 -21.75
C LEU A 324 28.53 -6.33 -21.50
N ARG A 325 29.20 -6.11 -20.38
CA ARG A 325 30.32 -6.95 -19.94
C ARG A 325 29.81 -8.36 -19.60
N LYS A 326 30.49 -9.39 -20.12
CA LYS A 326 30.29 -10.78 -19.71
C LYS A 326 31.30 -11.16 -18.63
N PHE A 327 30.86 -11.92 -17.64
CA PHE A 327 31.75 -12.39 -16.56
C PHE A 327 32.87 -13.31 -17.09
N GLN A 328 32.53 -14.16 -18.06
CA GLN A 328 33.50 -14.96 -18.83
C GLN A 328 33.21 -14.78 -20.31
N GLU A 329 34.19 -14.27 -21.05
CA GLU A 329 34.11 -14.22 -22.50
C GLU A 329 34.36 -15.60 -23.09
N ARG A 330 33.45 -16.03 -23.96
CA ARG A 330 33.59 -17.25 -24.75
C ARG A 330 33.37 -16.90 -26.22
N ILE A 331 33.79 -17.77 -27.13
CA ILE A 331 33.57 -17.56 -28.58
C ILE A 331 32.09 -17.27 -28.88
N SER A 332 31.16 -17.93 -28.18
CA SER A 332 29.71 -17.73 -28.32
C SER A 332 29.11 -16.63 -27.42
N ASN A 333 29.90 -16.00 -26.55
CA ASN A 333 29.44 -15.05 -25.53
C ASN A 333 30.52 -13.98 -25.30
N ARG A 334 30.61 -13.03 -26.23
CA ARG A 334 31.53 -11.89 -26.16
C ARG A 334 30.85 -10.69 -25.48
N ALA A 335 31.64 -9.78 -24.92
CA ALA A 335 31.10 -8.47 -24.57
C ALA A 335 30.59 -7.77 -25.84
N SER A 336 29.55 -6.97 -25.66
CA SER A 336 28.95 -6.19 -26.73
C SER A 336 28.63 -4.79 -26.21
N MET A 337 28.71 -3.79 -27.08
CA MET A 337 28.25 -2.44 -26.78
C MET A 337 26.92 -2.23 -27.48
N ILE A 338 25.88 -1.84 -26.73
CA ILE A 338 24.62 -1.39 -27.31
C ILE A 338 24.75 0.11 -27.51
N HIS A 339 24.57 0.56 -28.75
CA HIS A 339 24.54 1.97 -29.13
C HIS A 339 23.08 2.39 -29.31
N ALA A 340 22.59 3.18 -28.37
CA ALA A 340 21.20 3.59 -28.29
C ALA A 340 21.13 5.12 -28.21
N THR A 341 20.30 5.75 -29.03
CA THR A 341 20.01 7.18 -28.91
C THR A 341 18.67 7.33 -28.20
N ASN A 342 18.71 7.77 -26.95
CA ASN A 342 17.51 8.13 -26.20
C ASN A 342 17.02 9.51 -26.63
N SER A 343 15.70 9.68 -26.71
CA SER A 343 15.11 10.96 -27.04
C SER A 343 13.96 11.30 -26.09
N ALA A 344 13.85 12.59 -25.78
CA ALA A 344 12.75 13.11 -25.00
C ALA A 344 12.31 14.47 -25.51
N VAL A 345 11.00 14.71 -25.41
CA VAL A 345 10.37 15.99 -25.73
C VAL A 345 10.11 16.73 -24.43
N VAL A 346 10.55 17.99 -24.38
CA VAL A 346 10.34 18.86 -23.22
C VAL A 346 9.49 20.05 -23.64
N ALA A 347 8.35 20.23 -22.98
CA ALA A 347 7.49 21.38 -23.19
C ALA A 347 8.10 22.64 -22.61
N LEU A 348 7.93 23.77 -23.30
CA LEU A 348 8.32 25.10 -22.85
C LEU A 348 7.10 26.02 -22.80
N PRO A 349 6.26 25.90 -21.77
CA PRO A 349 5.10 26.76 -21.59
C PRO A 349 5.52 28.23 -21.37
N GLY A 350 4.66 29.17 -21.77
CA GLY A 350 4.86 30.60 -21.52
C GLY A 350 5.95 31.29 -22.36
N ILE A 351 6.58 30.59 -23.30
CA ILE A 351 7.56 31.20 -24.19
C ILE A 351 6.85 31.95 -25.33
N GLU A 352 7.21 33.22 -25.53
CA GLU A 352 6.71 34.03 -26.65
C GLU A 352 7.12 33.46 -28.01
N ALA A 353 6.22 33.51 -29.00
CA ALA A 353 6.49 33.03 -30.36
C ALA A 353 7.73 33.68 -30.99
N GLY A 354 8.06 34.92 -30.60
CA GLY A 354 9.27 35.61 -31.03
C GLY A 354 10.57 34.91 -30.62
N ALA A 355 10.54 34.03 -29.61
CA ALA A 355 11.70 33.24 -29.22
C ALA A 355 12.13 32.22 -30.30
N LEU A 356 11.25 31.86 -31.24
CA LEU A 356 11.56 30.99 -32.37
C LEU A 356 12.24 31.73 -33.54
N ASP A 357 12.33 33.06 -33.48
CA ASP A 357 12.96 33.87 -34.52
C ASP A 357 14.50 33.74 -34.47
N LEU A 358 15.00 32.70 -35.16
CA LEU A 358 16.41 32.40 -35.26
C LEU A 358 17.21 33.57 -35.86
N ASN A 359 16.63 34.32 -36.81
CA ASN A 359 17.33 35.42 -37.47
C ASN A 359 17.60 36.58 -36.51
N LYS A 360 16.61 36.99 -35.70
CA LYS A 360 16.83 38.00 -34.64
C LYS A 360 17.93 37.56 -33.67
N LYS A 361 17.97 36.28 -33.30
CA LYS A 361 19.02 35.73 -32.43
C LYS A 361 20.40 35.70 -33.09
N LEU A 362 20.47 35.30 -34.37
CA LEU A 362 21.71 35.28 -35.15
C LEU A 362 22.28 36.68 -35.36
N VAL A 363 21.44 37.70 -35.57
CA VAL A 363 21.87 39.11 -35.63
C VAL A 363 22.52 39.57 -34.33
N MET A 364 22.14 38.99 -33.19
CA MET A 364 22.76 39.30 -31.89
C MET A 364 24.06 38.51 -31.66
N ARG A 365 24.35 37.47 -32.46
CA ARG A 365 25.57 36.67 -32.33
C ARG A 365 26.80 37.54 -32.58
N GLY A 366 27.83 37.39 -31.74
CA GLY A 366 29.07 38.17 -31.85
C GLY A 366 29.00 39.61 -31.30
N LYS A 367 27.81 40.17 -31.04
CA LYS A 367 27.70 41.50 -30.41
C LYS A 367 28.25 41.54 -28.98
N ARG A 368 28.28 40.41 -28.28
CA ARG A 368 28.93 40.29 -26.95
C ARG A 368 30.42 40.65 -26.98
N ALA A 369 31.13 40.38 -28.08
CA ALA A 369 32.54 40.77 -28.23
C ALA A 369 32.74 42.29 -28.28
N LYS A 370 31.66 43.05 -28.57
CA LYS A 370 31.65 44.51 -28.58
C LYS A 370 31.10 45.11 -27.28
N ALA A 371 30.67 44.28 -26.33
CA ALA A 371 30.16 44.74 -25.04
C ALA A 371 31.29 45.43 -24.26
N ARG A 372 31.02 46.64 -23.78
CA ARG A 372 31.94 47.43 -22.95
C ARG A 372 31.60 47.21 -21.48
N PHE A 373 32.54 47.59 -20.60
CA PHE A 373 32.31 47.56 -19.16
C PHE A 373 31.06 48.33 -18.73
N ALA A 374 30.70 49.40 -19.45
CA ALA A 374 29.49 50.17 -19.19
C ALA A 374 28.20 49.36 -19.41
N ASP A 375 28.20 48.36 -20.31
CA ASP A 375 27.01 47.57 -20.65
C ASP A 375 26.69 46.49 -19.61
N ILE A 376 27.66 46.14 -18.76
CA ILE A 376 27.52 45.14 -17.68
C ILE A 376 27.47 45.78 -16.29
N ARG A 377 27.58 47.11 -16.21
CA ARG A 377 27.60 47.80 -14.92
C ARG A 377 26.19 47.73 -14.32
N PRO A 378 26.05 47.26 -13.07
CA PRO A 378 24.75 47.21 -12.41
C PRO A 378 24.10 48.59 -12.42
N THR A 379 22.84 48.63 -12.82
CA THR A 379 22.02 49.83 -12.84
C THR A 379 21.51 50.13 -11.44
N ARG A 380 20.95 51.35 -11.25
CA ARG A 380 20.28 51.70 -10.00
C ARG A 380 19.09 50.78 -9.70
N ALA A 381 18.40 50.31 -10.75
CA ALA A 381 17.30 49.36 -10.62
C ALA A 381 17.79 48.00 -10.08
N ASP A 382 18.90 47.48 -10.61
CA ASP A 382 19.52 46.24 -10.11
C ASP A 382 19.93 46.40 -8.64
N GLY A 383 20.46 47.57 -8.28
CA GLY A 383 20.79 47.90 -6.88
C GLY A 383 19.58 47.82 -5.95
N THR A 384 18.42 48.35 -6.37
CA THR A 384 17.16 48.26 -5.60
C THR A 384 16.67 46.82 -5.52
N HIS A 385 16.71 46.09 -6.63
CA HIS A 385 16.32 44.69 -6.70
C HIS A 385 17.14 43.81 -5.75
N MET A 386 18.48 43.93 -5.81
CA MET A 386 19.41 43.18 -4.95
C MET A 386 19.19 43.48 -3.47
N LYS A 387 18.98 44.76 -3.10
CA LYS A 387 18.70 45.14 -1.70
C LYS A 387 17.41 44.52 -1.17
N GLN A 388 16.36 44.53 -1.99
CA GLN A 388 15.08 43.93 -1.62
C GLN A 388 15.18 42.40 -1.51
N ALA A 389 15.84 41.75 -2.46
CA ALA A 389 16.09 40.31 -2.43
C ALA A 389 16.91 39.89 -1.19
N PHE A 390 17.98 40.63 -0.90
CA PHE A 390 18.81 40.42 0.29
C PHE A 390 18.01 40.60 1.58
N GLY A 391 17.21 41.67 1.68
CA GLY A 391 16.33 41.91 2.83
C GLY A 391 15.34 40.76 3.08
N CYS A 392 14.69 40.26 2.02
CA CYS A 392 13.78 39.12 2.13
C CYS A 392 14.49 37.83 2.53
N LEU A 393 15.70 37.57 1.98
CA LEU A 393 16.50 36.41 2.33
C LEU A 393 16.94 36.43 3.80
N ILE A 394 17.46 37.55 4.28
CA ILE A 394 17.82 37.71 5.69
C ILE A 394 16.58 37.57 6.59
N GLY A 395 15.45 38.15 6.19
CA GLY A 395 14.17 37.99 6.89
C GLY A 395 13.75 36.52 7.04
N GLU A 396 13.76 35.75 5.94
CA GLU A 396 13.48 34.31 5.97
C GLU A 396 14.47 33.56 6.87
N LEU A 397 15.77 33.81 6.73
CA LEU A 397 16.80 33.17 7.58
C LEU A 397 16.55 33.44 9.06
N LEU A 398 16.20 34.67 9.44
CA LEU A 398 15.86 34.99 10.83
C LEU A 398 14.63 34.22 11.31
N VAL A 399 13.56 34.13 10.51
CA VAL A 399 12.35 33.38 10.87
C VAL A 399 12.58 31.86 10.93
N HIS A 400 13.51 31.33 10.14
CA HIS A 400 13.85 29.91 10.17
C HIS A 400 14.78 29.53 11.32
N TYR A 401 15.79 30.36 11.59
CA TYR A 401 16.93 29.96 12.43
C TYR A 401 17.00 30.68 13.79
N THR A 402 16.15 31.67 14.06
CA THR A 402 16.11 32.26 15.41
C THR A 402 15.58 31.23 16.41
N PRO A 403 16.28 30.99 17.55
CA PRO A 403 15.78 30.09 18.59
C PRO A 403 14.38 30.46 19.05
N GLY A 404 13.49 29.48 19.16
CA GLY A 404 12.08 29.68 19.54
C GLY A 404 11.18 30.24 18.42
N SER A 405 11.70 30.49 17.21
CA SER A 405 10.92 31.02 16.08
C SER A 405 9.71 30.16 15.70
N ARG A 406 9.78 28.84 15.90
CA ARG A 406 8.67 27.91 15.68
C ARG A 406 7.41 28.27 16.49
N GLY A 407 7.55 28.96 17.62
CA GLY A 407 6.45 29.41 18.48
C GLY A 407 5.94 30.83 18.19
N TRP A 408 6.49 31.54 17.20
CA TRP A 408 6.07 32.91 16.89
C TRP A 408 4.65 32.94 16.31
N LYS A 409 3.80 33.82 16.83
CA LYS A 409 2.47 34.09 16.26
C LYS A 409 2.65 34.72 14.87
N GLY A 410 1.97 34.19 13.86
CA GLY A 410 2.06 34.68 12.48
C GLY A 410 3.35 34.29 11.75
N ARG A 411 4.09 33.26 12.22
CA ARG A 411 5.30 32.78 11.53
C ARG A 411 5.05 32.47 10.05
N THR A 412 3.97 31.76 9.75
CA THR A 412 3.57 31.39 8.38
C THR A 412 3.29 32.63 7.54
N GLU A 413 2.53 33.59 8.08
CA GLU A 413 2.22 34.86 7.42
C GLU A 413 3.49 35.69 7.13
N MET A 414 4.47 35.70 8.04
CA MET A 414 5.76 36.36 7.81
C MET A 414 6.55 35.70 6.67
N LEU A 415 6.63 34.37 6.64
CA LEU A 415 7.31 33.65 5.56
C LEU A 415 6.62 33.87 4.21
N GLU A 416 5.28 33.85 4.19
CA GLU A 416 4.50 34.17 2.99
C GLU A 416 4.71 35.62 2.54
N ALA A 417 4.77 36.58 3.48
CA ALA A 417 5.05 37.97 3.18
C ALA A 417 6.44 38.16 2.57
N PHE A 418 7.48 37.50 3.10
CA PHE A 418 8.82 37.54 2.52
C PHE A 418 8.87 36.86 1.14
N SER A 419 8.20 35.72 0.98
CA SER A 419 8.11 35.03 -0.30
C SER A 419 7.45 35.90 -1.37
N LYS A 420 6.37 36.61 -1.03
CA LYS A 420 5.65 37.53 -1.93
C LYS A 420 6.41 38.82 -2.21
N ALA A 421 7.16 39.33 -1.23
CA ALA A 421 7.97 40.54 -1.37
C ALA A 421 9.31 40.29 -2.06
N ARG A 422 9.77 39.04 -2.14
CA ARG A 422 11.00 38.66 -2.82
C ARG A 422 10.86 38.98 -4.32
N PRO A 423 11.70 39.86 -4.85
CA PRO A 423 11.61 40.19 -6.26
C PRO A 423 12.16 39.01 -7.08
N THR A 424 11.55 38.74 -8.24
CA THR A 424 11.82 37.55 -9.04
C THR A 424 12.58 37.94 -10.29
N ASP A 425 13.85 37.51 -10.39
CA ASP A 425 14.69 37.72 -11.58
C ASP A 425 14.34 36.78 -12.74
N ARG A 426 13.57 35.73 -12.48
CA ARG A 426 13.23 34.74 -13.50
C ARG A 426 12.11 35.30 -14.38
N PRO A 427 12.34 35.49 -15.69
CA PRO A 427 11.31 35.99 -16.59
C PRO A 427 10.17 34.99 -16.78
N LEU A 428 10.40 33.71 -16.45
CA LEU A 428 9.41 32.65 -16.48
C LEU A 428 9.18 32.13 -15.05
N PRO A 429 7.93 31.80 -14.69
CA PRO A 429 7.63 31.16 -13.41
C PRO A 429 8.35 29.81 -13.32
N VAL A 430 8.64 29.39 -12.09
CA VAL A 430 9.16 28.04 -11.86
C VAL A 430 8.01 27.06 -12.05
N GLU A 431 8.05 26.32 -13.14
CA GLU A 431 7.09 25.27 -13.44
C GLU A 431 7.78 23.92 -13.47
N LYS A 432 7.04 22.87 -13.10
CA LYS A 432 7.54 21.50 -13.25
C LYS A 432 7.69 21.20 -14.73
N THR A 433 8.90 20.88 -15.14
CA THR A 433 9.21 20.50 -16.52
C THR A 433 8.31 19.33 -16.96
N ASP A 434 7.47 19.54 -17.97
CA ASP A 434 6.74 18.46 -18.65
C ASP A 434 7.69 17.75 -19.60
N PHE A 435 8.24 16.63 -19.12
CA PHE A 435 9.15 15.76 -19.83
C PHE A 435 8.39 14.53 -20.31
N ARG A 436 8.39 14.30 -21.64
CA ARG A 436 7.74 13.14 -22.26
C ARG A 436 8.77 12.32 -23.02
N PRO A 437 9.00 11.04 -22.64
CA PRO A 437 9.97 10.21 -23.35
C PRO A 437 9.45 9.90 -24.76
N PHE A 438 10.32 10.06 -25.76
CA PHE A 438 10.00 9.84 -27.18
C PHE A 438 10.41 8.44 -27.66
N GLY A 439 11.16 7.71 -26.81
CA GLY A 439 11.63 6.36 -27.08
C GLY A 439 13.14 6.31 -27.34
N VAL A 440 13.65 5.08 -27.48
CA VAL A 440 15.05 4.80 -27.76
C VAL A 440 15.18 4.31 -29.19
N PHE A 441 16.06 4.95 -29.96
CA PHE A 441 16.39 4.58 -31.33
C PHE A 441 17.69 3.75 -31.33
N GLU A 442 17.70 2.63 -32.05
CA GLU A 442 18.93 1.90 -32.31
C GLU A 442 19.66 2.57 -33.49
N CYS A 443 20.91 2.98 -33.28
CA CYS A 443 21.67 3.71 -34.29
C CYS A 443 22.15 2.82 -35.47
N TRP A 444 21.90 1.50 -35.39
CA TRP A 444 22.34 0.50 -36.36
C TRP A 444 21.18 -0.24 -37.02
N SER A 445 20.43 0.40 -37.91
CA SER A 445 19.85 -0.30 -39.08
C SER A 445 19.26 0.68 -40.10
N THR A 446 19.97 0.83 -41.21
CA THR A 446 19.29 0.66 -42.48
C THR A 446 18.68 -0.74 -42.47
N VAL A 447 17.39 -0.86 -42.80
CA VAL A 447 16.62 -2.12 -43.00
C VAL A 447 15.79 -2.60 -41.79
N THR A 448 14.48 -2.26 -41.90
CA THR A 448 13.26 -2.92 -41.41
C THR A 448 12.96 -3.04 -39.90
N ALA A 449 12.00 -2.19 -39.51
CA ALA A 449 10.90 -2.44 -38.57
C ALA A 449 11.21 -2.52 -37.07
N GLY A 450 10.98 -1.39 -36.39
CA GLY A 450 10.45 -1.38 -35.03
C GLY A 450 11.29 -0.60 -34.03
N VAL A 451 10.72 0.52 -33.56
CA VAL A 451 11.05 1.13 -32.26
C VAL A 451 11.39 0.02 -31.25
N MET A 452 12.54 0.13 -30.59
CA MET A 452 13.08 -0.88 -29.66
C MET A 452 12.00 -1.44 -28.70
N MET A 453 11.38 -2.56 -29.07
CA MET A 453 10.61 -3.42 -28.17
C MET A 453 11.34 -4.75 -27.88
N GLU A 454 12.47 -5.04 -28.55
CA GLU A 454 12.96 -6.42 -28.62
C GLU A 454 14.31 -6.72 -27.94
N VAL A 455 15.02 -5.74 -27.38
CA VAL A 455 16.34 -6.01 -26.76
C VAL A 455 16.25 -6.52 -25.31
N ALA A 456 15.09 -6.39 -24.65
CA ALA A 456 14.88 -6.98 -23.31
C ALA A 456 14.45 -8.47 -23.36
N GLY A 457 13.93 -8.96 -24.48
CA GLY A 457 13.36 -10.32 -24.62
C GLY A 457 14.31 -11.41 -25.15
N GLN A 458 15.43 -11.04 -25.80
CA GLN A 458 16.28 -12.02 -26.52
C GLN A 458 17.10 -12.95 -25.61
N GLY A 459 17.13 -12.73 -24.29
CA GLY A 459 17.71 -13.67 -23.32
C GLY A 459 16.89 -14.95 -23.13
N VAL A 460 15.56 -14.91 -23.36
CA VAL A 460 14.65 -16.03 -23.05
C VAL A 460 14.39 -16.92 -24.28
N LEU A 461 14.33 -16.35 -25.48
CA LEU A 461 14.15 -17.12 -26.72
C LEU A 461 15.36 -18.00 -27.08
N ARG A 462 16.59 -17.62 -26.68
CA ARG A 462 17.78 -18.46 -26.84
C ARG A 462 17.77 -19.74 -25.99
N ASN A 463 17.02 -19.77 -24.88
CA ASN A 463 16.88 -20.99 -24.06
C ASN A 463 15.81 -21.95 -24.57
N ARG A 464 14.78 -21.45 -25.29
CA ARG A 464 13.77 -22.32 -25.94
C ARG A 464 14.30 -23.01 -27.20
N LEU A 465 15.17 -22.36 -27.97
CA LEU A 465 15.82 -23.01 -29.11
C LEU A 465 16.87 -24.06 -28.72
N ARG A 466 17.48 -23.96 -27.53
CA ARG A 466 18.38 -25.01 -27.00
C ARG A 466 17.68 -26.25 -26.46
N THR A 467 16.44 -26.12 -25.99
CA THR A 467 15.65 -27.25 -25.47
C THR A 467 14.97 -28.06 -26.58
N LEU A 468 14.76 -27.47 -27.76
CA LEU A 468 14.23 -28.18 -28.93
C LEU A 468 15.31 -28.95 -29.73
N THR A 469 16.59 -28.63 -29.55
CA THR A 469 17.70 -29.33 -30.23
C THR A 469 18.33 -30.48 -29.43
N SER A 470 17.83 -30.81 -28.23
CA SER A 470 18.42 -31.86 -27.37
C SER A 470 17.61 -33.15 -27.28
N THR A 471 16.52 -33.28 -28.04
CA THR A 471 15.59 -34.42 -27.92
C THR A 471 15.56 -35.35 -29.15
N ASP A 472 16.48 -35.20 -30.11
CA ASP A 472 16.47 -36.03 -31.33
C ASP A 472 17.86 -36.52 -31.79
N ARG A 473 18.62 -37.11 -30.85
CA ARG A 473 19.84 -37.89 -31.18
C ARG A 473 20.05 -39.05 -30.22
N ARG A 474 19.19 -40.06 -30.25
CA ARG A 474 19.50 -41.42 -29.76
C ARG A 474 18.68 -42.48 -30.50
N SER A 475 19.12 -42.86 -31.69
CA SER A 475 19.15 -44.26 -32.15
C SER A 475 19.74 -44.34 -33.55
N ARG A 476 21.01 -44.72 -33.64
CA ARG A 476 21.61 -45.48 -34.74
C ARG A 476 23.05 -45.81 -34.35
N ARG A 477 23.28 -47.10 -34.06
CA ARG A 477 24.61 -47.72 -34.06
C ARG A 477 25.14 -47.73 -35.50
N PRO A 478 26.47 -47.72 -35.68
CA PRO A 478 27.14 -48.93 -36.17
C PRO A 478 28.39 -49.24 -35.32
N GLU A 479 28.61 -50.48 -34.88
CA GLU A 479 29.27 -51.57 -35.62
C GLU A 479 30.68 -51.21 -36.10
N GLU A 480 31.65 -51.76 -35.35
CA GLU A 480 32.94 -52.32 -35.74
C GLU A 480 33.60 -51.84 -37.03
N CYS A 481 34.82 -51.32 -36.90
CA CYS A 481 35.92 -51.85 -37.71
C CYS A 481 37.29 -51.64 -37.04
N HIS A 482 38.05 -52.72 -37.03
CA HIS A 482 39.41 -52.87 -36.52
C HIS A 482 40.46 -52.39 -37.54
N ARG A 483 41.62 -51.98 -36.99
CA ARG A 483 43.00 -52.04 -37.52
C ARG A 483 43.38 -51.16 -38.73
N GLY A 484 44.56 -50.55 -38.59
CA GLY A 484 45.30 -49.81 -39.60
C GLY A 484 46.07 -48.68 -38.96
#